data_AF-A0A1L3LV92-F1
#
_entry.id   AF-A0A1L3LV92-F1
#
_cell.length_a   1.000
_cell.length_b   1.000
_cell.length_c   1.000
_cell.angle_alpha   90.00
_cell.angle_beta   90.00
_cell.angle_gamma   90.00
#
_symmetry.space_group_name_H-M   'P 1'
#
loop_
_entity.id
_entity.type
_entity.pdbx_description
1 polymer ?
#
loop_
_entity_poly.entity_id
_entity_poly.type
_entity_poly.pdbx_seq_one_letter_code
_entity_poly.pdbx_strand_id
1 'polypeptide(L)'
;MTLKTFGFDQFGFLIFSLQWTILLTVIALIGGGLLGFAVALARTAQLKPVRIAAATYIQVIQGIPVLMILFLSYYGLSLAGFELPPLVAAGASMTIYASGYLAEIWRGCIQAVPKQQWEASESLAMTRLQQYRYVILPQAIRISLPPTVGFAVQVVKNTSITSIIGFVELARAGQLINNATFQPFRVFLAVAALYFVVCYPLSQLSRLLERRLHAGSSR
;
A
#
# COMPACT_ATOMS: atom_id res chain seq x y z
N MET A 1 4.24 -40.99 -14.38
CA MET A 1 4.54 -39.60 -13.98
C MET A 1 4.72 -39.59 -12.47
N THR A 2 5.95 -39.55 -11.96
CA THR A 2 6.21 -39.50 -10.51
C THR A 2 5.92 -38.08 -10.02
N LEU A 3 4.98 -37.96 -9.07
CA LEU A 3 4.68 -36.68 -8.44
C LEU A 3 5.93 -36.19 -7.69
N LYS A 4 6.36 -34.96 -7.97
CA LYS A 4 7.40 -34.32 -7.17
C LYS A 4 6.85 -34.11 -5.76
N THR A 5 7.65 -34.38 -4.73
CA THR A 5 7.28 -34.11 -3.34
C THR A 5 7.71 -32.71 -2.95
N PHE A 6 6.95 -32.04 -2.09
CA PHE A 6 7.37 -30.77 -1.52
C PHE A 6 8.60 -30.97 -0.62
N GLY A 7 9.72 -30.35 -0.99
CA GLY A 7 10.98 -30.42 -0.27
C GLY A 7 11.76 -29.10 -0.35
N PHE A 8 13.07 -29.17 -0.14
CA PHE A 8 13.94 -28.00 -0.03
C PHE A 8 13.95 -27.13 -1.30
N ASP A 9 13.92 -27.73 -2.49
CA ASP A 9 13.94 -26.98 -3.75
C ASP A 9 12.67 -26.13 -3.92
N GLN A 10 11.50 -26.71 -3.62
CA GLN A 10 10.23 -26.01 -3.68
C GLN A 10 10.16 -24.89 -2.64
N PHE A 11 10.66 -25.14 -1.43
CA PHE A 11 10.75 -24.11 -0.40
C PHE A 11 11.72 -22.99 -0.79
N GLY A 12 12.87 -23.32 -1.39
CA GLY A 12 13.81 -22.34 -1.96
C GLY A 12 13.17 -21.49 -3.05
N PHE A 13 12.35 -22.08 -3.92
CA PHE A 13 11.57 -21.34 -4.93
C PHE A 13 10.55 -20.39 -4.29
N LEU A 14 9.90 -20.76 -3.18
CA LEU A 14 9.01 -19.84 -2.44
C LEU A 14 9.77 -18.65 -1.86
N ILE A 15 10.94 -18.88 -1.23
CA ILE A 15 11.79 -17.81 -0.71
C ILE A 15 12.24 -16.89 -1.84
N PHE A 16 12.67 -17.46 -2.98
CA PHE A 16 13.04 -16.67 -4.14
C PHE A 16 11.86 -15.83 -4.65
N SER A 17 10.65 -16.40 -4.67
CA SER A 17 9.44 -15.69 -5.16
C SER A 17 9.01 -14.56 -4.24
N LEU A 18 9.39 -14.60 -2.95
CA LEU A 18 9.14 -13.52 -1.99
C LEU A 18 9.72 -12.17 -2.44
N GLN A 19 10.82 -12.17 -3.21
CA GLN A 19 11.41 -10.93 -3.72
C GLN A 19 10.43 -10.15 -4.61
N TRP A 20 9.56 -10.84 -5.35
CA TRP A 20 8.57 -10.22 -6.23
C TRP A 20 7.39 -9.64 -5.45
N THR A 21 6.98 -10.31 -4.36
CA THR A 21 6.05 -9.76 -3.38
C THR A 21 6.60 -8.46 -2.76
N ILE A 22 7.88 -8.46 -2.37
CA ILE A 22 8.55 -7.28 -1.80
C ILE A 22 8.65 -6.16 -2.85
N LEU A 23 9.10 -6.47 -4.07
CA LEU A 23 9.24 -5.50 -5.15
C LEU A 23 7.90 -4.83 -5.48
N LEU A 24 6.83 -5.60 -5.65
CA LEU A 24 5.49 -5.05 -5.87
C LEU A 24 5.03 -4.16 -4.72
N THR A 25 5.30 -4.56 -3.48
CA THR A 25 4.98 -3.77 -2.29
C THR A 25 5.73 -2.43 -2.33
N VAL A 26 7.02 -2.44 -2.68
CA VAL A 26 7.84 -1.22 -2.79
C VAL A 26 7.33 -0.31 -3.91
N ILE A 27 7.03 -0.86 -5.09
CA ILE A 27 6.43 -0.09 -6.21
C ILE A 27 5.12 0.56 -5.76
N ALA A 28 4.24 -0.20 -5.11
CA ALA A 28 2.95 0.29 -4.65
C ALA A 28 3.09 1.39 -3.58
N LEU A 29 4.01 1.24 -2.62
CA LEU A 29 4.21 2.23 -1.56
C LEU A 29 4.91 3.49 -2.06
N ILE A 30 5.90 3.38 -2.94
CA ILE A 30 6.59 4.55 -3.50
C ILE A 30 5.68 5.26 -4.49
N GLY A 31 5.18 4.55 -5.51
CA GLY A 31 4.31 5.13 -6.53
C GLY A 31 3.00 5.62 -5.93
N GLY A 32 2.36 4.79 -5.13
CA GLY A 32 1.12 5.13 -4.43
C GLY A 32 1.33 6.22 -3.38
N GLY A 33 2.50 6.28 -2.75
CA GLY A 33 2.88 7.37 -1.87
C GLY A 33 3.02 8.69 -2.63
N LEU A 34 3.76 8.74 -3.74
CA LEU A 34 3.92 9.97 -4.51
C LEU A 34 2.56 10.49 -5.03
N LEU A 35 1.74 9.60 -5.62
CA LEU A 35 0.42 9.96 -6.11
C LEU A 35 -0.54 10.30 -4.97
N GLY A 36 -0.52 9.52 -3.88
CA GLY A 36 -1.35 9.74 -2.70
C GLY A 36 -1.04 11.07 -2.01
N PHE A 37 0.22 11.48 -1.98
CA PHE A 37 0.64 12.79 -1.46
C PHE A 37 0.07 13.92 -2.30
N ALA A 38 0.21 13.83 -3.63
CA ALA A 38 -0.35 14.81 -4.56
C ALA A 38 -1.87 14.94 -4.40
N VAL A 39 -2.58 13.81 -4.28
CA VAL A 39 -4.04 13.78 -4.04
C VAL A 39 -4.39 14.35 -2.67
N ALA A 40 -3.64 14.04 -1.61
CA ALA A 40 -3.84 14.59 -0.27
C ALA A 40 -3.67 16.11 -0.25
N LEU A 41 -2.67 16.65 -0.96
CA LEU A 41 -2.48 18.09 -1.13
C LEU A 41 -3.62 18.71 -1.95
N ALA A 42 -4.06 18.07 -3.04
CA ALA A 42 -5.20 18.52 -3.83
C ALA A 42 -6.49 18.60 -3.00
N ARG A 43 -6.67 17.71 -2.00
CA ARG A 43 -7.80 17.75 -1.05
C ARG A 43 -7.78 18.97 -0.13
N THR A 44 -6.64 19.61 0.08
CA THR A 44 -6.51 20.82 0.90
C THR A 44 -6.49 22.11 0.09
N ALA A 45 -6.60 22.02 -1.24
CA ALA A 45 -6.66 23.17 -2.13
C ALA A 45 -7.87 24.08 -1.85
N GLN A 46 -7.69 25.39 -2.04
CA GLN A 46 -8.75 26.38 -1.94
C GLN A 46 -9.77 26.27 -3.07
N LEU A 47 -9.32 25.83 -4.26
CA LEU A 47 -10.16 25.64 -5.44
C LEU A 47 -11.11 24.46 -5.22
N LYS A 48 -12.42 24.75 -5.13
CA LYS A 48 -13.47 23.75 -4.93
C LYS A 48 -13.42 22.60 -5.95
N PRO A 49 -13.23 22.84 -7.28
CA PRO A 49 -13.21 21.74 -8.25
C PRO A 49 -12.06 20.75 -8.02
N VAL A 50 -10.86 21.23 -7.72
CA VAL A 50 -9.68 20.41 -7.43
C VAL A 50 -9.93 19.53 -6.20
N ARG A 51 -10.51 20.14 -5.16
CA ARG A 51 -10.84 19.43 -3.93
C ARG A 51 -11.89 18.34 -4.14
N ILE A 52 -12.92 18.62 -4.93
CA ILE A 52 -13.98 17.66 -5.27
C ILE A 52 -13.39 16.52 -6.11
N ALA A 53 -12.63 16.82 -7.16
CA ALA A 53 -11.99 15.81 -8.01
C ALA A 53 -11.10 14.86 -7.20
N ALA A 54 -10.27 15.39 -6.30
CA ALA A 54 -9.45 14.57 -5.41
C ALA A 54 -10.30 13.74 -4.44
N ALA A 55 -11.44 14.26 -3.95
CA ALA A 55 -12.33 13.52 -3.06
C ALA A 55 -13.03 12.37 -3.80
N THR A 56 -13.51 12.63 -5.01
CA THR A 56 -14.10 11.63 -5.89
C THR A 56 -13.09 10.55 -6.25
N TYR A 57 -11.84 10.92 -6.58
CA TYR A 57 -10.78 9.94 -6.82
C TYR A 57 -10.60 8.99 -5.63
N ILE A 58 -10.46 9.53 -4.41
CA ILE A 58 -10.31 8.72 -3.20
C ILE A 58 -11.51 7.79 -3.00
N GLN A 59 -12.73 8.31 -3.12
CA GLN A 59 -13.96 7.54 -2.93
C GLN A 59 -14.12 6.43 -3.97
N VAL A 60 -13.79 6.70 -5.23
CA VAL A 60 -13.86 5.70 -6.31
C VAL A 60 -12.83 4.60 -6.08
N ILE A 61 -11.57 4.94 -5.81
CA ILE A 61 -10.51 3.95 -5.62
C ILE A 61 -10.75 3.10 -4.37
N GLN A 62 -11.24 3.67 -3.27
CA GLN A 62 -11.56 2.91 -2.06
C GLN A 62 -12.88 2.12 -2.18
N GLY A 63 -13.79 2.56 -3.05
CA GLY A 63 -15.06 1.89 -3.31
C GLY A 63 -14.94 0.71 -4.28
N ILE A 64 -13.90 0.69 -5.12
CA ILE A 64 -13.63 -0.39 -6.07
C ILE A 64 -12.69 -1.43 -5.45
N PRO A 65 -13.02 -2.73 -5.47
CA PRO A 65 -12.09 -3.77 -5.03
C PRO A 65 -10.78 -3.72 -5.81
N VAL A 66 -9.64 -3.89 -5.13
CA VAL A 66 -8.31 -3.88 -5.78
C VAL A 66 -8.20 -4.90 -6.92
N LEU A 67 -8.91 -6.03 -6.83
CA LEU A 67 -9.02 -7.01 -7.92
C LEU A 67 -9.60 -6.38 -9.20
N MET A 68 -10.63 -5.54 -9.08
CA MET A 68 -11.22 -4.85 -10.22
C MET A 68 -10.30 -3.77 -10.78
N ILE A 69 -9.56 -3.04 -9.92
CA ILE A 69 -8.52 -2.10 -10.37
C ILE A 69 -7.44 -2.87 -11.17
N LEU A 70 -7.05 -4.06 -10.72
CA LEU A 70 -6.11 -4.93 -11.43
C LEU A 70 -6.64 -5.36 -12.79
N PHE A 71 -7.89 -5.80 -12.86
CA PHE A 71 -8.51 -6.21 -14.13
C PHE A 71 -8.63 -5.06 -15.12
N LEU A 72 -9.03 -3.87 -14.68
CA LEU A 72 -9.07 -2.69 -15.53
C LEU A 72 -7.66 -2.30 -16.03
N SER A 73 -6.65 -2.41 -15.17
CA SER A 73 -5.25 -2.11 -15.52
C SER A 73 -4.65 -3.13 -16.50
N TYR A 74 -5.02 -4.41 -16.40
CA TYR A 74 -4.47 -5.47 -17.25
C TYR A 74 -5.31 -5.70 -18.51
N TYR A 75 -6.57 -6.12 -18.34
CA TYR A 75 -7.46 -6.44 -19.46
C TYR A 75 -8.01 -5.19 -20.15
N GLY A 76 -8.36 -4.15 -19.38
CA GLY A 76 -8.90 -2.91 -19.95
C GLY A 76 -7.92 -2.19 -20.87
N LEU A 77 -6.65 -2.10 -20.47
CA LEU A 77 -5.59 -1.50 -21.31
C LEU A 77 -5.22 -2.39 -22.51
N SER A 78 -5.23 -3.72 -22.34
CA SER A 78 -5.06 -4.65 -23.47
C SER A 78 -6.14 -4.48 -24.54
N LEU A 79 -7.40 -4.30 -24.15
CA LEU A 79 -8.50 -4.00 -25.08
C LEU A 79 -8.32 -2.65 -25.81
N ALA A 80 -7.63 -1.70 -25.20
CA ALA A 80 -7.26 -0.43 -25.82
C ALA A 80 -6.02 -0.53 -26.74
N GLY A 81 -5.49 -1.75 -26.95
CA GLY A 81 -4.33 -2.01 -27.82
C GLY A 81 -2.98 -1.98 -27.10
N PHE A 82 -2.95 -1.88 -25.77
CA PHE A 82 -1.70 -1.87 -25.00
C PHE A 82 -1.43 -3.23 -24.35
N GLU A 83 -0.50 -4.01 -24.90
CA GLU A 83 -0.01 -5.23 -24.28
C GLU A 83 1.03 -4.92 -23.19
N LEU A 84 0.58 -4.90 -21.93
CA LEU A 84 1.44 -4.59 -20.80
C LEU A 84 2.04 -5.86 -20.18
N PRO A 85 3.34 -5.86 -19.84
CA PRO A 85 3.91 -6.91 -19.01
C PRO A 85 3.16 -7.02 -17.67
N PRO A 86 2.93 -8.23 -17.13
CA PRO A 86 2.18 -8.42 -15.88
C PRO A 86 2.71 -7.60 -14.70
N LEU A 87 4.03 -7.40 -14.61
CA LEU A 87 4.66 -6.55 -13.59
C LEU A 87 4.19 -5.08 -13.69
N VAL A 88 4.07 -4.55 -14.92
CA VAL A 88 3.66 -3.16 -15.15
C VAL A 88 2.20 -2.97 -14.77
N ALA A 89 1.32 -3.87 -15.20
CA ALA A 89 -0.10 -3.82 -14.86
C ALA A 89 -0.35 -4.01 -13.35
N ALA A 90 0.34 -4.97 -12.73
CA ALA A 90 0.29 -5.19 -11.29
C ALA A 90 0.81 -3.96 -10.52
N GLY A 91 1.96 -3.41 -10.93
CA GLY A 91 2.56 -2.22 -10.32
C GLY A 91 1.67 -0.99 -10.43
N ALA A 92 1.07 -0.75 -11.60
CA ALA A 92 0.15 0.36 -11.84
C ALA A 92 -1.12 0.23 -11.01
N SER A 93 -1.75 -0.95 -11.02
CA SER A 93 -2.94 -1.25 -10.22
C SER A 93 -2.69 -1.05 -8.73
N MET A 94 -1.59 -1.60 -8.21
CA MET A 94 -1.23 -1.49 -6.81
C MET A 94 -0.85 -0.05 -6.42
N THR A 95 -0.24 0.72 -7.33
CA THR A 95 0.04 2.15 -7.16
C THR A 95 -1.25 2.97 -7.04
N ILE A 96 -2.20 2.75 -7.96
CA ILE A 96 -3.50 3.42 -7.94
C ILE A 96 -4.24 3.09 -6.64
N TYR A 97 -4.35 1.79 -6.30
CA TYR A 97 -4.94 1.34 -5.05
C TYR A 97 -4.28 2.00 -3.83
N ALA A 98 -2.95 1.89 -3.70
CA ALA A 98 -2.22 2.45 -2.57
C ALA A 98 -2.39 3.96 -2.46
N SER A 99 -2.44 4.69 -3.57
CA SER A 99 -2.61 6.14 -3.56
C SER A 99 -3.95 6.60 -3.00
N GLY A 100 -5.05 5.88 -3.28
CA GLY A 100 -6.37 6.23 -2.75
C GLY A 100 -6.45 6.09 -1.24
N TYR A 101 -5.81 5.06 -0.69
CA TYR A 101 -5.74 4.84 0.77
C TYR A 101 -4.74 5.76 1.45
N LEU A 102 -3.52 5.90 0.91
CA LEU A 102 -2.50 6.79 1.48
C LEU A 102 -2.93 8.25 1.45
N ALA A 103 -3.61 8.69 0.39
CA ALA A 103 -4.17 10.04 0.32
C ALA A 103 -5.13 10.31 1.49
N GLU A 104 -6.01 9.38 1.80
CA GLU A 104 -6.99 9.53 2.88
C GLU A 104 -6.33 9.43 4.26
N ILE A 105 -5.41 8.48 4.45
CA ILE A 105 -4.62 8.34 5.67
C ILE A 105 -3.89 9.65 5.96
N TRP A 106 -3.13 10.18 5.01
CA TRP A 106 -2.33 11.38 5.21
C TRP A 106 -3.18 12.64 5.34
N ARG A 107 -4.30 12.73 4.62
CA ARG A 107 -5.31 13.78 4.83
C ARG A 107 -5.83 13.75 6.28
N GLY A 108 -6.14 12.56 6.81
CA GLY A 108 -6.53 12.35 8.20
C GLY A 108 -5.45 12.79 9.18
N CYS A 109 -4.18 12.45 8.92
CA CYS A 109 -3.05 12.84 9.77
C CYS A 109 -2.78 14.36 9.75
N ILE A 110 -2.99 15.04 8.62
CA ILE A 110 -2.93 16.51 8.54
C ILE A 110 -4.02 17.13 9.41
N GLN A 111 -5.24 16.55 9.40
CA GLN A 111 -6.35 17.03 10.22
C GLN A 111 -6.20 16.71 11.70
N ALA A 112 -5.45 15.67 12.05
CA ALA A 112 -5.14 15.30 13.43
C ALA A 112 -4.15 16.26 14.11
N VAL A 113 -3.48 17.15 13.36
CA VAL A 113 -2.64 18.19 13.97
C VAL A 113 -3.52 19.13 14.81
N PRO A 114 -3.18 19.39 16.09
CA PRO A 114 -4.02 20.17 17.00
C PRO A 114 -4.39 21.53 16.42
N LYS A 115 -5.65 21.94 16.59
CA LYS A 115 -6.16 23.23 16.09
C LYS A 115 -5.33 24.42 16.61
N GLN A 116 -4.79 24.31 17.81
CA GLN A 116 -3.93 25.31 18.45
C GLN A 116 -2.66 25.59 17.63
N GLN A 117 -2.10 24.59 16.94
CA GLN A 117 -0.93 24.79 16.07
C GLN A 117 -1.28 25.62 14.85
N TRP A 118 -2.48 25.42 14.29
CA TRP A 118 -2.99 26.23 13.19
C TRP A 118 -3.23 27.68 13.65
N GLU A 119 -3.98 27.86 14.74
CA GLU A 119 -4.32 29.19 15.29
C GLU A 119 -3.08 29.98 15.75
N ALA A 120 -2.09 29.30 16.36
CA ALA A 120 -0.83 29.93 16.76
C ALA A 120 -0.01 30.37 15.54
N SER A 121 0.09 29.53 14.50
CA SER A 121 0.79 29.88 13.26
C SER A 121 0.13 31.03 12.51
N GLU A 122 -1.20 31.10 12.54
CA GLU A 122 -1.98 32.20 11.97
C GLU A 122 -1.79 33.50 12.76
N SER A 123 -1.73 33.43 14.09
CA SER A 123 -1.45 34.58 14.97
C SER A 123 -0.06 35.18 14.75
N LEU A 124 0.88 34.40 14.21
CA LEU A 124 2.22 34.85 13.78
C LEU A 124 2.24 35.39 12.33
N ALA A 125 1.08 35.67 11.74
CA ALA A 125 0.91 36.15 10.37
C ALA A 125 1.54 35.25 9.29
N MET A 126 1.69 33.94 9.57
CA MET A 126 2.20 32.99 8.58
C MET A 126 1.18 32.77 7.47
N THR A 127 1.63 32.90 6.22
CA THR A 127 0.84 32.51 5.03
C THR A 127 0.52 31.02 5.08
N ARG A 128 -0.53 30.58 4.37
CA ARG A 128 -0.96 29.18 4.43
C ARG A 128 0.14 28.19 4.01
N LEU A 129 0.96 28.57 3.03
CA LEU A 129 2.11 27.77 2.61
C LEU A 129 3.18 27.66 3.72
N GLN A 130 3.46 28.77 4.42
CA GLN A 130 4.38 28.77 5.57
C GLN A 130 3.84 27.89 6.71
N GLN A 131 2.54 28.00 7.03
CA GLN A 131 1.91 27.15 8.06
C GLN A 131 2.08 25.66 7.72
N TYR A 132 1.76 25.27 6.48
CA TYR A 132 1.96 23.89 6.03
C TYR A 132 3.42 23.45 6.12
N ARG A 133 4.35 24.23 5.56
CA ARG A 133 5.76 23.86 5.45
C ARG A 133 6.46 23.75 6.80
N TYR A 134 6.23 24.72 7.69
CA TYR A 134 7.04 24.89 8.90
C TYR A 134 6.38 24.33 10.17
N VAL A 135 5.04 24.26 10.21
CA VAL A 135 4.32 23.86 11.42
C VAL A 135 3.60 22.53 11.21
N ILE A 136 2.73 22.46 10.21
CA ILE A 136 1.75 21.38 10.11
C ILE A 136 2.34 20.10 9.50
N LEU A 137 2.97 20.17 8.33
CA LEU A 137 3.49 18.97 7.65
C LEU A 137 4.54 18.22 8.49
N PRO A 138 5.50 18.89 9.17
CA PRO A 138 6.44 18.18 10.04
C PRO A 138 5.76 17.37 11.15
N GLN A 139 4.65 17.88 11.70
CA GLN A 139 3.86 17.18 12.72
C GLN A 139 3.01 16.06 12.09
N ALA A 140 2.32 16.36 11.00
CA ALA A 140 1.50 15.39 10.27
C ALA A 140 2.31 14.19 9.77
N ILE A 141 3.56 14.39 9.33
CA ILE A 141 4.46 13.31 8.94
C ILE A 141 4.69 12.36 10.11
N ARG A 142 4.96 12.87 11.32
CA ARG A 142 5.14 12.04 12.51
C ARG A 142 3.87 11.25 12.83
N ILE A 143 2.71 11.91 12.79
CA ILE A 143 1.39 11.27 13.01
C ILE A 143 1.10 10.18 11.96
N SER A 144 1.58 10.36 10.73
CA SER A 144 1.33 9.44 9.60
C SER A 144 2.15 8.16 9.62
N LEU A 145 3.27 8.11 10.35
CA LEU A 145 4.18 6.96 10.32
C LEU A 145 3.52 5.64 10.74
N PRO A 146 2.84 5.54 11.91
CA PRO A 146 2.16 4.30 12.30
C PRO A 146 1.11 3.82 11.28
N PRO A 147 0.11 4.62 10.85
CA PRO A 147 -0.90 4.12 9.92
C PRO A 147 -0.33 3.82 8.54
N THR A 148 0.73 4.49 8.10
CA THR A 148 1.42 4.18 6.83
C THR A 148 2.08 2.79 6.89
N VAL A 149 2.78 2.48 8.00
CA VAL A 149 3.39 1.15 8.21
C VAL A 149 2.30 0.08 8.37
N GLY A 150 1.21 0.39 9.08
CA GLY A 150 0.05 -0.49 9.18
C GLY A 150 -0.55 -0.81 7.80
N PHE A 151 -0.69 0.20 6.93
CA PHE A 151 -1.17 0.01 5.57
C PHE A 151 -0.20 -0.79 4.70
N ALA A 152 1.12 -0.68 4.90
CA ALA A 152 2.10 -1.50 4.19
C ALA A 152 1.86 -3.02 4.38
N VAL A 153 1.40 -3.45 5.56
CA VAL A 153 1.00 -4.85 5.80
C VAL A 153 -0.14 -5.27 4.88
N GLN A 154 -1.11 -4.38 4.66
CA GLN A 154 -2.22 -4.65 3.74
C GLN A 154 -1.75 -4.72 2.29
N VAL A 155 -0.83 -3.83 1.89
CA VAL A 155 -0.23 -3.84 0.55
C VAL A 155 0.50 -5.16 0.29
N VAL A 156 1.33 -5.64 1.24
CA VAL A 156 2.01 -6.95 1.14
C VAL A 156 1.00 -8.07 0.89
N LYS A 157 -0.08 -8.14 1.68
CA LYS A 157 -1.12 -9.17 1.51
C LYS A 157 -1.84 -9.06 0.17
N ASN A 158 -2.14 -7.84 -0.28
CA ASN A 158 -2.85 -7.60 -1.53
C ASN A 158 -2.01 -7.92 -2.78
N THR A 159 -0.69 -8.02 -2.69
CA THR A 159 0.13 -8.51 -3.82
C THR A 159 -0.32 -9.89 -4.31
N SER A 160 -0.85 -10.74 -3.42
CA SER A 160 -1.37 -12.08 -3.76
C SER A 160 -2.46 -12.06 -4.83
N ILE A 161 -3.20 -10.95 -4.98
CA ILE A 161 -4.26 -10.78 -5.98
C ILE A 161 -3.68 -10.75 -7.40
N THR A 162 -2.42 -10.34 -7.55
CA THR A 162 -1.73 -10.30 -8.85
C THR A 162 -1.48 -11.69 -9.45
N SER A 163 -1.55 -12.75 -8.62
CA SER A 163 -1.50 -14.13 -9.08
C SER A 163 -2.58 -14.49 -10.11
N ILE A 164 -3.72 -13.78 -10.08
CA ILE A 164 -4.86 -14.01 -10.97
C ILE A 164 -4.54 -13.62 -12.42
N ILE A 165 -3.70 -12.59 -12.63
CA ILE A 165 -3.20 -12.22 -13.96
C ILE A 165 -1.92 -12.97 -14.33
N GLY A 166 -1.56 -14.02 -13.57
CA GLY A 166 -0.41 -14.86 -13.84
C GLY A 166 0.94 -14.31 -13.36
N PHE A 167 0.97 -13.19 -12.63
CA PHE A 167 2.22 -12.68 -12.06
C PHE A 167 2.74 -13.63 -10.97
N VAL A 168 4.00 -14.06 -11.08
CA VAL A 168 4.61 -15.04 -10.17
C VAL A 168 5.21 -14.36 -8.95
N GLU A 169 4.34 -14.03 -8.00
CA GLU A 169 4.71 -13.69 -6.62
C GLU A 169 4.53 -14.90 -5.68
N LEU A 170 4.70 -14.71 -4.37
CA LEU A 170 4.68 -15.80 -3.38
C LEU A 170 3.42 -16.69 -3.45
N ALA A 171 2.20 -16.13 -3.50
CA ALA A 171 0.99 -16.94 -3.56
C ALA A 171 0.88 -17.71 -4.90
N ARG A 172 1.24 -17.08 -6.02
CA ARG A 172 1.29 -17.76 -7.32
C ARG A 172 2.33 -18.88 -7.34
N ALA A 173 3.51 -18.66 -6.77
CA ALA A 173 4.54 -19.69 -6.65
C ALA A 173 4.03 -20.89 -5.84
N GLY A 174 3.30 -20.64 -4.75
CA GLY A 174 2.58 -21.67 -3.99
C GLY A 174 1.59 -22.47 -4.85
N GLN A 175 0.76 -21.80 -5.66
CA GLN A 175 -0.17 -22.48 -6.56
C GLN A 175 0.57 -23.37 -7.58
N LEU A 176 1.68 -22.90 -8.16
CA LEU A 176 2.49 -23.67 -9.12
C LEU A 176 3.07 -24.94 -8.48
N ILE A 177 3.62 -24.82 -7.27
CA ILE A 177 4.13 -25.97 -6.51
C ILE A 177 3.00 -26.92 -6.15
N ASN A 178 1.86 -26.41 -5.67
CA ASN A 178 0.72 -27.23 -5.32
C ASN A 178 0.22 -28.04 -6.53
N ASN A 179 0.11 -27.40 -7.69
CA ASN A 179 -0.34 -28.07 -8.92
C ASN A 179 0.64 -29.16 -9.40
N ALA A 180 1.93 -29.06 -9.06
CA ALA A 180 2.94 -30.05 -9.40
C ALA A 180 3.06 -31.19 -8.36
N THR A 181 2.76 -30.90 -7.09
CA THR A 181 3.02 -31.82 -5.96
C THR A 181 1.75 -32.43 -5.37
N PHE A 182 0.58 -31.80 -5.56
CA PHE A 182 -0.70 -32.12 -4.95
C PHE A 182 -0.65 -32.18 -3.40
N GLN A 183 0.18 -31.34 -2.78
CA GLN A 183 0.34 -31.26 -1.31
C GLN A 183 -0.10 -29.89 -0.76
N PRO A 184 -1.39 -29.51 -0.87
CA PRO A 184 -1.84 -28.14 -0.60
C PRO A 184 -1.58 -27.70 0.85
N PHE A 185 -1.79 -28.57 1.83
CA PHE A 185 -1.58 -28.24 3.23
C PHE A 185 -0.12 -27.82 3.50
N ARG A 186 0.86 -28.61 3.03
CA ARG A 186 2.28 -28.32 3.24
C ARG A 186 2.71 -27.05 2.53
N VAL A 187 2.28 -26.89 1.27
CA VAL A 187 2.66 -25.75 0.43
C VAL A 187 2.07 -24.44 0.96
N PHE A 188 0.76 -24.40 1.22
CA PHE A 188 0.11 -23.17 1.68
C PHE A 188 0.42 -22.83 3.14
N LEU A 189 0.77 -23.81 3.98
CA LEU A 189 1.33 -23.55 5.31
C LEU A 189 2.69 -22.83 5.21
N ALA A 190 3.56 -23.26 4.29
CA ALA A 190 4.84 -22.59 4.04
C ALA A 190 4.65 -21.17 3.48
N VAL A 191 3.74 -20.98 2.52
CA VAL A 191 3.36 -19.66 1.99
C VAL A 191 2.84 -18.75 3.10
N ALA A 192 1.94 -19.24 3.96
CA ALA A 192 1.38 -18.48 5.07
C ALA A 192 2.47 -18.08 6.08
N ALA A 193 3.40 -18.99 6.40
CA ALA A 193 4.53 -18.70 7.28
C ALA A 193 5.44 -17.60 6.70
N LEU A 194 5.71 -17.63 5.39
CA LEU A 194 6.52 -16.60 4.72
C LEU A 194 5.83 -15.23 4.71
N TYR A 195 4.52 -15.16 4.42
CA TYR A 195 3.77 -13.91 4.58
C TYR A 195 3.79 -13.41 6.03
N PHE A 196 3.69 -14.31 7.01
CA PHE A 196 3.74 -13.96 8.42
C PHE A 196 5.11 -13.38 8.80
N VAL A 197 6.21 -13.98 8.34
CA VAL A 197 7.58 -13.49 8.57
C VAL A 197 7.76 -12.05 8.06
N VAL A 198 7.11 -11.67 6.96
CA VAL A 198 7.15 -10.28 6.45
C VAL A 198 6.16 -9.37 7.19
N CYS A 199 4.91 -9.80 7.37
CA CYS A 199 3.84 -8.97 7.91
C CYS A 199 3.97 -8.71 9.42
N TYR A 200 4.47 -9.68 10.19
CA TYR A 200 4.54 -9.58 11.64
C TYR A 200 5.51 -8.49 12.12
N PRO A 201 6.76 -8.39 11.61
CA PRO A 201 7.66 -7.29 11.95
C PRO A 201 7.10 -5.91 11.60
N LEU A 202 6.49 -5.75 10.43
CA LEU A 202 5.82 -4.50 10.03
C LEU A 202 4.66 -4.15 10.99
N SER A 203 3.87 -5.13 11.39
CA SER A 203 2.79 -4.94 12.36
C SER A 203 3.32 -4.53 13.73
N GLN A 204 4.44 -5.11 14.19
CA GLN A 204 5.09 -4.70 15.44
C GLN A 204 5.68 -3.29 15.34
N LEU A 205 6.30 -2.94 14.21
CA LEU A 205 6.84 -1.61 13.96
C LEU A 205 5.73 -0.56 14.02
N SER A 206 4.58 -0.80 13.38
CA SER A 206 3.41 0.07 13.46
C SER A 206 2.99 0.31 14.92
N ARG A 207 2.84 -0.76 15.72
CA ARG A 207 2.48 -0.65 17.15
C ARG A 207 3.51 0.10 17.98
N LEU A 208 4.80 -0.11 17.72
CA LEU A 208 5.87 0.57 18.42
C LEU A 208 5.85 2.08 18.12
N LEU A 209 5.68 2.46 16.86
CA LEU A 209 5.58 3.85 16.43
C LEU A 209 4.36 4.55 17.06
N GLU A 210 3.22 3.86 17.09
CA GLU A 210 1.99 4.36 17.71
C GLU A 210 2.18 4.64 19.21
N ARG A 211 2.78 3.71 19.96
CA ARG A 211 3.06 3.88 21.40
C ARG A 211 3.99 5.07 21.66
N ARG A 212 5.02 5.25 20.84
CA ARG A 212 5.99 6.36 20.99
C ARG A 212 5.34 7.72 20.77
N LEU A 213 4.39 7.83 19.85
CA LEU A 213 3.70 9.08 19.55
C LEU A 213 2.64 9.42 20.60
N HIS A 214 1.87 8.44 21.07
CA HIS A 214 0.87 8.66 22.11
C HIS A 214 1.48 8.91 23.51
N ALA A 215 2.64 8.34 23.82
CA ALA A 215 3.33 8.59 25.08
C ALA A 215 3.74 10.07 25.28
N GLY A 216 3.83 10.85 24.20
CA GLY A 216 4.10 12.30 24.26
C GLY A 216 2.86 13.18 24.46
N SER A 217 1.64 12.65 24.27
CA SER A 217 0.38 13.40 24.37
C SER A 217 -0.29 13.31 25.75
N SER A 218 0.25 12.49 26.66
CA SER A 218 -0.26 12.27 28.03
C SER A 218 0.52 13.06 29.10
N ARG A 219 1.31 14.05 28.70
CA ARG A 219 2.02 14.99 29.58
C ARG A 219 1.67 16.41 29.15
#